data_AF-A0A2S5STF5-F1
#
_entry.id   AF-A0A2S5STF5-F1
#
_cell.length_a   1.000
_cell.length_b   1.000
_cell.length_c   1.000
_cell.angle_alpha   90.00
_cell.angle_beta   90.00
_cell.angle_gamma   90.00
#
_symmetry.space_group_name_H-M   'P 1'
#
loop_
_entity.id
_entity.type
_entity.pdbx_description
1 polymer ?
#
loop_
_entity_poly.entity_id
_entity_poly.type
_entity_poly.pdbx_seq_one_letter_code
_entity_poly.pdbx_strand_id
1 'polypeptide(L)'
;VYRIEPAVQVRSGDKVPRTGIYLPDVGPAAAALLIEGQQAIEAKVCTNAEELLRDPDPTMPQSRREPTRWTLVERVADEGGSHWLPQTGPAALRLKCDAGQPCPRTGWWFTPAKAHSRRHFQAGEVMPDFPSDWGQVICQWDARQGDQGDQGD
;
A
#
# COMPACT_ATOMS: atom_id res chain seq x y z
N VAL A 1 -12.93 -1.94 -6.12
CA VAL A 1 -13.85 -2.74 -5.29
C VAL A 1 -13.15 -4.04 -4.95
N TYR A 2 -13.38 -4.64 -3.79
CA TYR A 2 -12.90 -5.99 -3.49
C TYR A 2 -14.07 -6.96 -3.60
N ARG A 3 -13.87 -8.10 -4.25
CA ARG A 3 -14.89 -9.13 -4.43
C ARG A 3 -14.40 -10.43 -3.82
N ILE A 4 -15.25 -11.06 -3.02
CA ILE A 4 -15.02 -12.43 -2.55
C ILE A 4 -15.29 -13.37 -3.72
N GLU A 5 -14.34 -14.26 -4.04
CA GLU A 5 -14.50 -15.32 -5.04
C GLU A 5 -14.91 -16.62 -4.33
N PRO A 6 -16.22 -16.88 -4.13
CA PRO A 6 -16.68 -18.05 -3.37
C PRO A 6 -16.33 -19.39 -4.03
N ALA A 7 -15.93 -19.37 -5.31
CA ALA A 7 -15.45 -20.55 -6.02
C ALA A 7 -14.06 -21.00 -5.57
N VAL A 8 -13.25 -20.12 -4.96
CA VAL A 8 -11.89 -20.43 -4.52
C VAL A 8 -11.84 -20.46 -3.00
N GLN A 9 -11.92 -21.66 -2.46
CA GLN A 9 -11.91 -21.93 -1.02
C GLN A 9 -10.88 -22.99 -0.65
N VAL A 10 -10.32 -22.89 0.56
CA VAL A 10 -9.40 -23.88 1.12
C VAL A 10 -9.61 -24.00 2.63
N ARG A 11 -9.55 -25.21 3.20
CA ARG A 11 -9.61 -25.40 4.65
C ARG A 11 -8.21 -25.31 5.25
N SER A 12 -8.09 -24.88 6.50
CA SER A 12 -6.83 -24.99 7.25
C SER A 12 -6.25 -26.40 7.15
N GLY A 13 -4.94 -26.49 6.87
CA GLY A 13 -4.21 -27.73 6.66
C GLY A 13 -4.16 -28.22 5.20
N ASP A 14 -5.11 -27.82 4.35
CA ASP A 14 -5.13 -28.21 2.93
C ASP A 14 -4.16 -27.37 2.11
N LYS A 15 -3.79 -27.88 0.93
CA LYS A 15 -2.93 -27.16 -0.01
C LYS A 15 -3.68 -25.99 -0.64
N VAL A 16 -3.10 -24.81 -0.52
CA VAL A 16 -3.66 -23.56 -1.07
C VAL A 16 -3.71 -23.64 -2.59
N PRO A 17 -4.88 -23.42 -3.21
CA PRO A 17 -5.06 -23.58 -4.66
C PRO A 17 -4.55 -22.39 -5.48
N ARG A 18 -4.39 -21.21 -4.88
CA ARG A 18 -3.94 -19.99 -5.56
C ARG A 18 -3.28 -19.05 -4.56
N THR A 19 -2.22 -18.36 -4.98
CA THR A 19 -1.61 -17.32 -4.15
C THR A 19 -2.52 -16.09 -4.09
N GLY A 20 -2.80 -15.56 -2.90
CA GLY A 20 -3.62 -14.35 -2.75
C GLY A 20 -4.01 -14.02 -1.32
N ILE A 21 -4.85 -12.99 -1.17
CA ILE A 21 -5.42 -12.59 0.12
C ILE A 21 -6.73 -13.35 0.32
N TYR A 22 -6.82 -14.09 1.42
CA TYR A 22 -8.01 -14.87 1.77
C TYR A 22 -8.66 -14.32 3.04
N LEU A 23 -10.00 -14.39 3.09
CA LEU A 23 -10.79 -14.11 4.29
C LEU A 23 -11.20 -15.41 4.98
N PRO A 24 -11.06 -15.50 6.32
CA PRO A 24 -11.56 -16.63 7.08
C PRO A 24 -13.08 -16.54 7.27
N ASP A 25 -13.75 -17.68 7.41
CA ASP A 25 -15.17 -17.76 7.77
C ASP A 25 -15.44 -17.75 9.28
N VAL A 26 -14.37 -17.72 10.09
CA VAL A 26 -14.41 -17.52 11.54
C VAL A 26 -13.98 -16.10 11.88
N GLY A 27 -14.48 -15.56 12.99
CA GLY A 27 -14.07 -14.24 13.43
C GLY A 27 -14.61 -13.84 14.80
N PRO A 28 -14.09 -12.75 15.35
CA PRO A 28 -13.34 -11.68 14.67
C PRO A 28 -11.88 -12.05 14.34
N ALA A 29 -11.55 -12.16 13.05
CA ALA A 29 -10.23 -12.55 12.54
C ALA A 29 -9.89 -11.79 11.26
N ALA A 30 -8.59 -11.57 11.01
CA ALA A 30 -8.12 -10.81 9.86
C ALA A 30 -7.94 -11.68 8.60
N ALA A 31 -7.96 -11.04 7.44
CA ALA A 31 -7.52 -11.65 6.19
C ALA A 31 -6.03 -12.02 6.25
N ALA A 32 -5.62 -13.03 5.48
CA ALA A 32 -4.24 -13.49 5.42
C ALA A 32 -3.78 -13.73 3.99
N LEU A 33 -2.48 -13.51 3.73
CA LEU A 33 -1.82 -13.98 2.52
C LEU A 33 -1.62 -15.49 2.61
N LEU A 34 -2.17 -16.23 1.66
CA LEU A 34 -1.89 -17.65 1.47
C LEU A 34 -1.11 -17.84 0.18
N ILE A 35 -0.13 -18.74 0.21
CA ILE A 35 0.77 -19.03 -0.92
C ILE A 35 0.40 -20.38 -1.52
N GLU A 36 0.22 -20.43 -2.83
CA GLU A 36 -0.10 -21.64 -3.58
C GLU A 36 0.84 -22.81 -3.25
N GLY A 37 0.27 -24.00 -3.09
CA GLY A 37 1.02 -25.20 -2.76
C GLY A 37 1.55 -25.25 -1.31
N GLN A 38 1.38 -24.21 -0.49
CA GLN A 38 1.59 -24.28 0.96
C GLN A 38 0.33 -24.81 1.66
N GLN A 39 0.48 -25.28 2.90
CA GLN A 39 -0.69 -25.60 3.72
C GLN A 39 -1.35 -24.32 4.21
N ALA A 40 -2.67 -24.23 4.08
CA ALA A 40 -3.43 -23.11 4.59
C ALA A 40 -3.33 -23.05 6.11
N ILE A 41 -3.04 -21.87 6.65
CA ILE A 41 -2.89 -21.65 8.08
C ILE A 41 -4.22 -21.72 8.83
N GLU A 42 -4.18 -21.85 10.15
CA GLU A 42 -5.32 -21.55 11.02
C GLU A 42 -5.50 -20.03 11.16
N ALA A 43 -6.73 -19.57 11.32
CA ALA A 43 -7.02 -18.15 11.56
C ALA A 43 -6.65 -17.78 13.00
N LYS A 44 -6.07 -16.59 13.17
CA LYS A 44 -5.84 -15.98 14.49
C LYS A 44 -7.10 -15.19 14.87
N VAL A 45 -7.98 -15.82 15.65
CA VAL A 45 -9.24 -15.23 16.13
C VAL A 45 -8.97 -14.38 17.36
N CYS A 46 -9.44 -13.14 17.37
CA CYS A 46 -9.34 -12.24 18.52
C CYS A 46 -10.40 -12.62 19.56
N THR A 47 -9.98 -12.93 20.78
CA THR A 47 -10.89 -13.44 21.83
C THR A 47 -11.48 -12.35 22.69
N ASN A 48 -10.91 -11.13 22.67
CA ASN A 48 -11.36 -9.97 23.43
C ASN A 48 -11.67 -8.75 22.52
N ALA A 49 -12.13 -9.00 21.29
CA ALA A 49 -12.38 -7.92 20.33
C ALA A 49 -13.37 -6.86 20.83
N GLU A 50 -14.47 -7.29 21.47
CA GLU A 50 -15.47 -6.37 22.03
C GLU A 50 -14.90 -5.46 23.13
N GLU A 51 -13.95 -5.96 23.91
CA GLU A 51 -13.28 -5.19 24.96
C GLU A 51 -12.32 -4.16 24.35
N LEU A 52 -11.51 -4.58 23.38
CA LEU A 52 -10.60 -3.69 22.64
C LEU A 52 -11.33 -2.58 21.89
N LEU A 53 -12.55 -2.85 21.41
CA LEU A 53 -13.39 -1.84 20.76
C LEU A 53 -13.96 -0.82 21.75
N ARG A 54 -14.08 -1.18 23.04
CA ARG A 54 -14.62 -0.30 24.09
C ARG A 54 -13.53 0.56 24.73
N ASP A 55 -12.39 -0.04 25.06
CA ASP A 55 -11.27 0.65 25.71
C ASP A 55 -9.93 -0.02 25.34
N PRO A 56 -9.18 0.53 24.38
CA PRO A 56 -7.96 -0.08 23.88
C PRO A 56 -6.71 0.17 24.75
N ASP A 57 -6.76 1.06 25.75
CA ASP A 57 -5.55 1.60 26.40
C ASP A 57 -4.95 0.66 27.48
N PRO A 58 -5.72 -0.05 28.33
CA PRO A 58 -5.14 -1.03 29.24
C PRO A 58 -5.18 -2.48 28.72
N THR A 59 -6.03 -2.79 27.74
CA THR A 59 -6.34 -4.18 27.38
C THR A 59 -5.44 -4.68 26.26
N MET A 60 -4.54 -5.61 26.58
CA MET A 60 -3.73 -6.32 25.59
C MET A 60 -4.60 -7.21 24.68
N PRO A 61 -4.38 -7.22 23.36
CA PRO A 61 -5.14 -8.07 22.46
C PRO A 61 -4.82 -9.55 22.71
N GLN A 62 -5.88 -10.34 22.86
CA GLN A 62 -5.81 -11.79 23.06
C GLN A 62 -6.30 -12.52 21.82
N SER A 63 -5.73 -13.68 21.56
CA SER A 63 -6.07 -14.44 20.37
C SER A 63 -5.86 -15.93 20.50
N ARG A 64 -6.64 -16.69 19.73
CA ARG A 64 -6.53 -18.14 19.57
C ARG A 64 -6.36 -18.51 18.10
N ARG A 65 -5.71 -19.64 17.83
CA ARG A 65 -5.70 -20.22 16.49
C ARG A 65 -6.88 -21.17 16.33
N GLU A 66 -7.63 -21.04 15.24
CA GLU A 66 -8.79 -21.87 14.94
C GLU A 66 -8.79 -22.33 13.48
N PRO A 67 -9.07 -23.62 13.20
CA PRO A 67 -9.30 -24.09 11.84
C PRO A 67 -10.50 -23.38 11.22
N THR A 68 -10.35 -22.97 9.96
CA THR A 68 -11.37 -22.21 9.22
C THR A 68 -11.40 -22.61 7.77
N ARG A 69 -12.43 -22.15 7.05
CA ARG A 69 -12.41 -22.08 5.61
C ARG A 69 -11.98 -20.69 5.17
N TRP A 70 -10.94 -20.64 4.36
CA TRP A 70 -10.44 -19.45 3.70
C TRP A 70 -11.11 -19.29 2.33
N THR A 71 -11.58 -18.08 2.01
CA THR A 71 -12.12 -17.73 0.68
C THR A 71 -11.28 -16.63 0.06
N LEU A 72 -10.87 -16.79 -1.21
CA LEU A 72 -10.02 -15.82 -1.90
C LEU A 72 -10.78 -14.49 -2.09
N VAL A 73 -10.07 -13.39 -1.85
CA VAL A 73 -10.53 -12.04 -2.17
C VAL A 73 -9.75 -11.55 -3.37
N GLU A 74 -10.47 -11.20 -4.43
CA GLU A 74 -9.91 -10.57 -5.61
C GLU A 74 -10.14 -9.06 -5.56
N ARG A 75 -9.14 -8.31 -6.04
CA ARG A 75 -9.31 -6.89 -6.31
C ARG A 75 -10.02 -6.75 -7.65
N VAL A 76 -11.23 -6.19 -7.64
CA VAL A 76 -11.86 -5.66 -8.86
C VAL A 76 -11.13 -4.36 -9.18
N ALA A 77 -10.21 -4.45 -10.14
CA ALA A 77 -9.29 -3.38 -10.52
C ALA A 77 -10.03 -2.10 -10.96
N ASP A 78 -11.23 -2.24 -11.53
CA ASP A 78 -11.90 -1.16 -12.24
C ASP A 78 -12.65 -0.16 -11.36
N GLU A 79 -12.84 -0.43 -10.06
CA GLU A 79 -13.64 0.43 -9.18
C GLU A 79 -13.01 0.65 -7.79
N GLY A 80 -11.69 0.70 -7.69
CA GLY A 80 -11.04 0.83 -6.37
C GLY A 80 -9.58 1.22 -6.43
N GLY A 81 -9.34 2.44 -6.89
CA GLY A 81 -8.28 3.27 -6.33
C GLY A 81 -8.97 4.32 -5.49
N SER A 82 -8.78 4.31 -4.18
CA SER A 82 -9.07 5.53 -3.45
C SER A 82 -8.21 6.66 -4.05
N HIS A 83 -8.72 7.89 -3.99
CA HIS A 83 -8.02 9.08 -4.46
C HIS A 83 -6.59 9.26 -3.84
N TRP A 84 -6.25 8.50 -2.80
CA TRP A 84 -4.94 8.48 -2.14
C TRP A 84 -3.99 7.35 -2.61
N LEU A 85 -4.40 6.43 -3.48
CA LEU A 85 -3.47 5.53 -4.21
C LEU A 85 -3.19 6.12 -5.59
N PRO A 86 -1.91 6.31 -6.00
CA PRO A 86 -1.62 6.74 -7.36
C PRO A 86 -2.19 5.71 -8.35
N GLN A 87 -3.06 6.19 -9.24
CA GLN A 87 -3.95 5.43 -10.11
C GLN A 87 -3.18 4.41 -10.94
N THR A 88 -3.25 3.13 -10.58
CA THR A 88 -2.46 2.04 -11.18
C THR A 88 -2.81 1.85 -12.66
N GLY A 89 -2.10 2.60 -13.50
CA GLY A 89 -1.81 2.32 -14.90
C GLY A 89 -0.32 2.64 -15.14
N PRO A 90 0.23 2.36 -16.32
CA PRO A 90 1.61 2.73 -16.65
C PRO A 90 1.90 4.24 -16.50
N ALA A 91 0.87 5.08 -16.33
CA ALA A 91 0.96 6.50 -15.98
C ALA A 91 1.15 6.80 -14.46
N ALA A 92 1.05 5.81 -13.57
CA ALA A 92 1.29 5.93 -12.12
C ALA A 92 2.52 5.18 -11.61
N LEU A 93 3.45 4.87 -12.50
CA LEU A 93 4.84 5.07 -12.12
C LEU A 93 4.96 6.58 -11.86
N ARG A 94 4.74 7.02 -10.61
CA ARG A 94 5.21 8.34 -10.15
C ARG A 94 6.64 8.43 -10.67
N LEU A 95 6.87 9.27 -11.67
CA LEU A 95 8.19 9.43 -12.24
C LEU A 95 9.08 9.84 -11.06
N LYS A 96 10.07 9.01 -10.74
CA LYS A 96 11.05 9.23 -9.69
C LYS A 96 12.42 9.32 -10.34
N CYS A 97 13.25 10.19 -9.81
CA CYS A 97 14.64 10.32 -10.24
C CYS A 97 15.49 10.55 -9.00
N ASP A 98 16.56 9.78 -8.85
CA ASP A 98 17.50 9.94 -7.76
C ASP A 98 18.33 11.22 -7.97
N ALA A 99 18.73 11.87 -6.89
CA ALA A 99 19.63 13.00 -6.96
C ALA A 99 20.95 12.64 -7.68
N GLY A 100 21.49 13.60 -8.43
CA GLY A 100 22.65 13.40 -9.29
C GLY A 100 22.37 12.69 -10.61
N GLN A 101 21.19 12.10 -10.82
CA GLN A 101 20.80 11.54 -12.11
C GLN A 101 20.16 12.61 -13.02
N PRO A 102 20.31 12.48 -14.36
CA PRO A 102 19.66 13.39 -15.30
C PRO A 102 18.14 13.26 -15.23
N CYS A 103 17.45 14.38 -15.26
CA CYS A 103 16.01 14.45 -15.21
C CYS A 103 15.41 13.71 -16.42
N PRO A 104 14.54 12.71 -16.23
CA PRO A 104 14.03 11.90 -17.33
C PRO A 104 13.01 12.66 -18.19
N ARG A 105 12.44 13.76 -17.68
CA ARG A 105 11.39 14.52 -18.37
C ARG A 105 11.28 15.97 -17.90
N THR A 106 11.17 16.89 -18.86
CA THR A 106 10.86 18.29 -18.60
C THR A 106 9.52 18.46 -17.88
N GLY A 107 9.50 19.24 -16.80
CA GLY A 107 8.31 19.59 -16.04
C GLY A 107 8.61 19.95 -14.59
N TRP A 108 7.58 20.04 -13.76
CA TRP A 108 7.68 20.30 -12.32
C TRP A 108 7.95 19.03 -11.53
N TRP A 109 8.94 19.13 -10.65
CA TRP A 109 9.36 18.08 -9.72
C TRP A 109 9.54 18.66 -8.33
N PHE A 110 9.44 17.82 -7.30
CA PHE A 110 9.75 18.20 -5.92
C PHE A 110 10.38 17.03 -5.17
N THR A 111 10.98 17.29 -4.02
CA THR A 111 11.47 16.25 -3.12
C THR A 111 10.97 16.47 -1.69
N PRO A 112 10.50 15.42 -0.98
CA PRO A 112 10.15 15.53 0.43
C PRO A 112 11.38 15.78 1.32
N ALA A 113 12.59 15.53 0.82
CA ALA A 113 13.83 15.76 1.57
C ALA A 113 14.07 17.26 1.88
N LYS A 114 13.37 18.18 1.21
CA LYS A 114 13.48 19.62 1.45
C LYS A 114 12.15 20.32 1.25
N ALA A 115 11.73 21.11 2.24
CA ALA A 115 10.55 21.97 2.14
C ALA A 115 10.69 22.98 0.99
N HIS A 116 9.59 23.31 0.32
CA HIS A 116 9.56 24.24 -0.81
C HIS A 116 10.55 23.89 -1.95
N SER A 117 10.84 22.61 -2.16
CA SER A 117 11.77 22.12 -3.18
C SER A 117 11.18 22.05 -4.60
N ARG A 118 9.89 22.38 -4.76
CA ARG A 118 9.17 22.31 -6.03
C ARG A 118 9.81 23.24 -7.06
N ARG A 119 10.28 22.68 -8.16
CA ARG A 119 10.93 23.43 -9.25
C ARG A 119 10.69 22.76 -10.60
N HIS A 120 10.69 23.57 -11.65
CA HIS A 120 10.66 23.11 -13.03
C HIS A 120 12.07 22.71 -13.51
N PHE A 121 12.21 21.48 -14.02
CA PHE A 121 13.44 20.92 -14.58
C PHE A 121 13.28 20.69 -16.08
N GLN A 122 14.38 20.79 -16.82
CA GLN A 122 14.44 20.31 -18.20
C GLN A 122 14.91 18.84 -18.26
N ALA A 123 14.45 18.08 -19.25
CA ALA A 123 14.98 16.75 -19.49
C ALA A 123 16.50 16.80 -19.70
N GLY A 124 17.24 15.92 -19.03
CA GLY A 124 18.70 15.91 -19.01
C GLY A 124 19.34 16.81 -17.94
N GLU A 125 18.59 17.74 -17.32
CA GLU A 125 19.09 18.54 -16.19
C GLU A 125 19.35 17.66 -14.97
N VAL A 126 20.50 17.79 -14.31
CA VAL A 126 20.85 16.97 -13.15
C VAL A 126 19.96 17.31 -11.95
N MET A 127 19.36 16.28 -11.35
CA MET A 127 18.51 16.46 -10.16
C MET A 127 19.35 16.88 -8.95
N PRO A 128 18.84 17.82 -8.13
CA PRO A 128 19.59 18.36 -7.00
C PRO A 128 19.70 17.32 -5.88
N ASP A 129 20.85 17.32 -5.23
CA ASP A 129 21.08 16.57 -4.00
C ASP A 129 21.04 17.49 -2.78
N PHE A 130 20.63 16.94 -1.64
CA PHE A 130 20.60 17.65 -0.37
C PHE A 130 21.13 16.72 0.74
N PRO A 131 21.89 17.26 1.71
CA PRO A 131 22.27 16.49 2.89
C PRO A 131 21.00 16.00 3.60
N SER A 132 20.92 14.70 3.84
CA SER A 132 19.76 14.05 4.45
C SER A 132 20.24 12.98 5.42
N ASP A 133 19.73 13.01 6.65
CA ASP A 133 19.99 11.99 7.67
C ASP A 133 19.26 10.66 7.38
N TRP A 134 18.37 10.65 6.38
CA TRP A 134 17.44 9.56 6.09
C TRP A 134 17.72 8.83 4.77
N GLY A 135 18.91 9.06 4.17
CA GLY A 135 19.33 8.44 2.92
C GLY A 135 19.24 9.36 1.69
N GLN A 136 19.28 8.78 0.50
CA GLN A 136 19.40 9.50 -0.78
C GLN A 136 18.17 10.34 -1.10
N VAL A 137 18.39 11.54 -1.68
CA VAL A 137 17.32 12.41 -2.16
C VAL A 137 16.71 11.82 -3.43
N ILE A 138 15.38 11.67 -3.43
CA ILE A 138 14.61 11.25 -4.60
C ILE A 138 13.66 12.38 -4.97
N CYS A 139 13.75 12.83 -6.22
CA CYS A 139 12.84 13.78 -6.83
C CYS A 139 11.63 13.04 -7.42
N GLN A 140 10.43 13.59 -7.21
CA GLN A 140 9.16 13.05 -7.65
C GLN A 140 8.49 14.03 -8.61
N TRP A 141 7.92 13.50 -9.68
CA TRP A 141 7.10 14.26 -10.61
C TRP A 141 5.91 14.86 -9.86
N ASP A 142 5.69 16.16 -10.02
CA ASP A 142 4.52 16.82 -9.49
C ASP A 142 3.32 16.59 -10.43
N ALA A 143 2.20 16.09 -9.94
CA ALA A 143 1.00 15.97 -10.77
C ALA A 143 0.48 17.36 -11.22
N ARG A 144 0.75 18.41 -10.43
CA ARG A 144 0.43 19.80 -10.76
C ARG A 144 1.59 20.41 -11.53
N GLN A 145 1.37 20.66 -12.81
CA GLN A 145 2.39 21.22 -13.72
C GLN A 145 2.21 22.72 -13.99
N GLY A 146 1.30 23.38 -13.27
CA GLY A 146 1.09 24.83 -13.33
C GLY A 146 1.87 25.59 -12.26
N ASP A 147 2.24 26.83 -12.56
CA ASP A 147 2.86 27.73 -11.60
C ASP A 147 1.76 28.37 -10.71
N GLN A 148 1.50 27.80 -9.54
CA GLN A 148 0.79 28.51 -8.48
C GLN A 148 1.84 28.86 -7.44
N GLY A 149 2.27 30.12 -7.46
CA GLY A 149 3.06 30.71 -6.39
C GLY A 149 2.30 30.59 -5.08
N ASP A 150 3.02 30.14 -4.05
CA ASP A 150 2.61 30.21 -2.65
C ASP A 150 2.49 31.69 -2.28
N GLN A 151 1.29 32.26 -2.42
CA GLN A 151 0.98 33.58 -1.89
C GLN A 151 0.45 33.35 -0.48
N GLY A 152 1.39 33.30 0.47
CA GLY A 152 1.07 33.29 1.89
C GLY A 152 0.43 34.62 2.31
N ASP A 153 -0.72 34.52 2.96
CA ASP A 153 -1.32 35.53 3.84
C ASP A 153 -1.15 35.03 5.29
#